data_AF-A0AAD1EM94-F1
#
_entry.id   AF-A0AAD1EM94-F1
#
_cell.length_a   1.000
_cell.length_b   1.000
_cell.length_c   1.000
_cell.angle_alpha   90.00
_cell.angle_beta   90.00
_cell.angle_gamma   90.00
#
_symmetry.space_group_name_H-M   'P 1'
#
loop_
_entity.id
_entity.type
_entity.pdbx_description
1 polymer ?
#
loop_
_entity_poly.entity_id
_entity_poly.type
_entity_poly.pdbx_seq_one_letter_code
_entity_poly.pdbx_strand_id
1 'polypeptide(L)'
;MSLAAAPGVPVEASVEFVPQQWGTRIDMDCSWGATAQQFAGSTGYVLYVTDTSGGTEAVGSWTSAPGTTMEPSLATGLPLSEIASVEVRLQDSDTVVLTGHP
;
A
#
# COMPACT_ATOMS: atom_id res chain seq x y z
N MET A 1 1.88 11.54 -3.05
CA MET A 1 2.08 11.87 -1.63
C MET A 1 2.89 10.79 -0.93
N SER A 2 3.57 11.06 0.18
CA SER A 2 4.35 10.02 0.89
C SER A 2 3.46 9.20 1.83
N LEU A 3 3.77 7.90 1.96
CA LEU A 3 3.20 7.01 2.96
C LEU A 3 4.07 7.01 4.23
N ALA A 4 3.43 6.79 5.38
CA ALA A 4 4.13 6.63 6.65
C ALA A 4 4.49 5.15 6.88
N ALA A 5 5.78 4.86 7.05
CA ALA A 5 6.24 3.52 7.41
C ALA A 5 6.08 3.24 8.90
N ALA A 6 5.69 2.01 9.24
CA ALA A 6 5.66 1.57 10.62
C ALA A 6 7.08 1.54 11.24
N PRO A 7 7.23 1.76 12.56
CA PRO A 7 8.53 1.73 13.21
C PRO A 7 9.30 0.44 12.93
N GLY A 8 10.55 0.57 12.49
CA GLY A 8 11.43 -0.57 12.20
C GLY A 8 11.19 -1.22 10.82
N VAL A 9 10.29 -0.70 9.99
CA VAL A 9 10.14 -1.12 8.59
C VAL A 9 10.96 -0.17 7.70
N PRO A 10 12.07 -0.63 7.09
CA PRO A 10 12.93 0.23 6.27
C PRO A 10 12.36 0.35 4.85
N VAL A 11 11.20 0.99 4.72
CA VAL A 11 10.54 1.22 3.43
C VAL A 11 10.25 2.71 3.28
N GLU A 12 10.56 3.25 2.11
CA GLU A 12 10.10 4.56 1.67
C GLU A 12 9.05 4.33 0.60
N ALA A 13 7.91 4.99 0.70
CA ALA A 13 6.85 4.79 -0.27
C ALA A 13 6.07 6.07 -0.54
N SER A 14 5.54 6.16 -1.75
CA SER A 14 4.60 7.19 -2.17
C SER A 14 3.40 6.56 -2.86
N VAL A 15 2.28 7.29 -2.84
CA VAL A 15 1.03 6.91 -3.48
C VAL A 15 0.47 8.10 -4.26
N GLU A 16 -0.11 7.83 -5.41
CA GLU A 16 -0.89 8.74 -6.22
C GLU A 16 -2.29 8.15 -6.43
N PHE A 17 -3.31 8.95 -6.11
CA PHE A 17 -4.69 8.61 -6.36
C PHE A 17 -5.13 9.30 -7.65
N VAL A 18 -5.55 8.53 -8.63
CA VAL A 18 -5.99 9.03 -9.94
C VAL A 18 -7.49 8.77 -10.06
N PRO A 19 -8.35 9.80 -9.88
CA PRO A 19 -9.79 9.66 -10.06
C PRO A 19 -10.14 9.17 -11.46
N GLN A 20 -11.10 8.25 -11.54
CA GLN A 20 -11.64 7.70 -12.77
C GLN A 20 -13.16 7.73 -12.73
N GLN A 21 -13.82 7.65 -13.88
CA GLN A 21 -15.29 7.60 -13.95
C GLN A 21 -15.90 6.35 -13.26
N TRP A 22 -15.09 5.30 -13.08
CA TRP A 22 -15.49 4.03 -12.48
C TRP A 22 -15.00 3.85 -11.03
N GLY A 23 -14.25 4.80 -10.47
CA GLY A 23 -13.62 4.66 -9.16
C GLY A 23 -12.28 5.39 -9.08
N THR A 24 -11.28 4.76 -8.46
CA THR A 24 -9.95 5.36 -8.27
C THR A 24 -8.86 4.36 -8.63
N ARG A 25 -7.94 4.76 -9.50
CA ARG A 25 -6.67 4.05 -9.68
C ARG A 25 -5.68 4.54 -8.63
N ILE A 26 -4.94 3.60 -8.04
CA ILE A 26 -3.95 3.86 -7.00
C ILE A 26 -2.61 3.40 -7.53
N ASP A 27 -1.74 4.35 -7.83
CA ASP A 27 -0.38 4.10 -8.29
C ASP A 27 0.57 4.32 -7.11
N MET A 28 1.49 3.40 -6.87
CA MET A 28 2.46 3.50 -5.78
C MET A 28 3.88 3.39 -6.32
N ASP A 29 4.81 3.99 -5.60
CA ASP A 29 6.24 3.74 -5.71
C ASP A 29 6.75 3.38 -4.33
N CYS A 30 7.33 2.19 -4.18
CA CYS A 30 7.78 1.66 -2.91
C CYS A 30 9.22 1.16 -3.03
N SER A 31 10.11 1.65 -2.18
CA SER A 31 11.52 1.31 -2.14
C SER A 31 11.87 0.65 -0.81
N TRP A 32 12.23 -0.63 -0.84
CA TRP A 32 12.60 -1.38 0.37
C TRP A 32 14.11 -1.34 0.59
N GLY A 33 14.53 -0.91 1.78
CA GLY A 33 15.93 -0.88 2.19
C GLY A 33 16.56 -2.28 2.23
N ALA A 34 17.86 -2.35 1.93
CA ALA A 34 18.60 -3.62 1.88
C ALA A 34 18.74 -4.32 3.25
N THR A 35 18.56 -3.59 4.36
CA THR A 35 18.59 -4.13 5.73
C THR A 35 17.25 -4.69 6.19
N ALA A 36 16.27 -4.81 5.29
CA ALA A 36 14.98 -5.47 5.49
C ALA A 36 15.10 -7.00 5.71
N GLN A 37 16.10 -7.50 6.45
CA GLN A 37 16.36 -8.94 6.58
C GLN A 37 15.27 -9.69 7.35
N GLN A 38 14.50 -9.01 8.19
CA GLN A 38 13.27 -9.56 8.78
C GLN A 38 12.16 -9.81 7.72
N PHE A 39 12.35 -9.27 6.52
CA PHE A 39 11.56 -9.49 5.30
C PHE A 39 12.38 -10.27 4.25
N ALA A 40 13.42 -11.01 4.65
CA ALA A 40 14.29 -11.76 3.73
C ALA A 40 13.49 -12.85 2.98
N GLY A 41 13.49 -12.76 1.64
CA GLY A 41 12.64 -13.55 0.74
C GLY A 41 11.68 -12.65 -0.05
N SER A 42 10.91 -13.21 -0.98
CA SER A 42 9.81 -12.47 -1.59
C SER A 42 8.68 -12.34 -0.56
N THR A 43 8.58 -11.17 0.09
CA THR A 43 7.49 -10.89 1.04
C THR A 43 6.25 -10.48 0.27
N GLY A 44 5.10 -11.08 0.59
CA GLY A 44 3.81 -10.68 0.04
C GLY A 44 3.26 -9.45 0.76
N TYR A 45 2.65 -8.55 0.00
CA TYR A 45 2.01 -7.34 0.48
C TYR A 45 0.62 -7.23 -0.12
N VAL A 46 -0.31 -6.67 0.62
CA VAL A 46 -1.67 -6.41 0.17
C VAL A 46 -2.01 -4.95 0.48
N LEU A 47 -2.52 -4.23 -0.51
CA LEU A 47 -3.09 -2.91 -0.30
C LEU A 47 -4.55 -3.06 0.15
N TYR A 48 -4.86 -2.42 1.26
CA TYR A 48 -6.21 -2.24 1.77
C TYR A 48 -6.64 -0.79 1.64
N VAL A 49 -7.89 -0.57 1.26
CA VAL A 49 -8.53 0.74 1.22
C VAL A 49 -9.61 0.75 2.30
N THR A 50 -9.64 1.81 3.12
CA THR A 50 -10.73 2.04 4.06
C THR A 50 -11.57 3.21 3.58
N ASP A 51 -12.88 3.00 3.48
CA ASP A 51 -13.84 4.03 3.09
C ASP A 51 -14.19 4.97 4.26
N THR A 52 -14.86 6.08 3.95
CA THR A 52 -15.31 7.07 4.95
C THR A 52 -16.41 6.57 5.91
N SER A 53 -17.04 5.43 5.62
CA SER A 53 -17.96 4.74 6.53
C SER A 53 -17.25 3.78 7.50
N GLY A 54 -15.95 3.52 7.27
CA GLY A 54 -15.10 2.62 8.04
C GLY A 54 -15.03 1.19 7.48
N GLY A 55 -15.59 0.93 6.30
CA GLY A 55 -15.44 -0.36 5.62
C GLY A 55 -14.05 -0.50 5.02
N THR A 56 -13.44 -1.69 5.14
CA THR A 56 -12.10 -1.97 4.61
C THR A 56 -12.14 -3.09 3.58
N GLU A 57 -11.51 -2.90 2.43
CA GLU A 57 -11.39 -3.89 1.36
C GLU A 57 -9.94 -4.08 0.89
N ALA A 58 -9.60 -5.30 0.48
CA ALA A 58 -8.33 -5.58 -0.19
C ALA A 58 -8.46 -5.30 -1.69
N VAL A 59 -7.56 -4.49 -2.24
CA VAL A 59 -7.64 -4.05 -3.65
C VAL A 59 -6.58 -4.71 -4.55
N GLY A 60 -5.57 -5.34 -3.95
CA GLY A 60 -4.62 -6.20 -4.67
C GLY A 60 -3.34 -6.47 -3.90
N SER A 61 -2.52 -7.34 -4.46
CA SER A 61 -1.32 -7.87 -3.81
C SER A 61 -0.12 -7.94 -4.74
N TRP A 62 1.08 -7.82 -4.17
CA TRP A 62 2.34 -8.00 -4.89
C TRP A 62 3.40 -8.58 -3.95
N THR A 63 4.52 -9.02 -4.52
CA THR A 63 5.69 -9.44 -3.75
C THR A 63 6.84 -8.48 -3.94
N SER A 64 7.63 -8.24 -2.90
CA SER A 64 8.87 -7.44 -2.96
C SER A 64 10.01 -8.13 -2.23
N ALA A 65 11.24 -7.85 -2.65
CA ALA A 65 12.45 -8.34 -2.01
C ALA A 65 13.24 -7.18 -1.36
N PRO A 66 14.10 -7.46 -0.37
CA PRO A 66 14.99 -6.42 0.18
C PRO A 66 15.85 -5.76 -0.90
N GLY A 67 15.96 -4.43 -0.88
CA GLY A 67 16.76 -3.66 -1.83
C GLY A 67 16.11 -3.42 -3.19
N THR A 68 14.83 -3.79 -3.37
CA THR A 68 14.09 -3.56 -4.62
C THR A 68 13.13 -2.38 -4.52
N THR A 69 12.90 -1.73 -5.67
CA THR A 69 11.80 -0.79 -5.87
C THR A 69 10.67 -1.50 -6.62
N MET A 70 9.43 -1.35 -6.14
CA MET A 70 8.23 -1.85 -6.81
C MET A 70 7.25 -0.71 -7.05
N GLU A 71 6.61 -0.74 -8.21
CA GLU A 71 5.64 0.26 -8.65
C GLU A 71 4.26 -0.38 -8.90
N PRO A 72 3.54 -0.85 -7.86
CA PRO A 72 2.25 -1.49 -8.06
C PRO A 72 1.19 -0.46 -8.49
N SER A 73 0.39 -0.84 -9.49
CA SER A 73 -0.78 -0.09 -9.94
C SER A 73 -2.03 -0.93 -9.67
N LEU A 74 -2.91 -0.38 -8.82
CA LEU A 74 -4.08 -1.05 -8.26
C LEU A 74 -5.32 -0.18 -8.48
N ALA A 75 -6.50 -0.71 -8.18
CA ALA A 75 -7.76 0.00 -8.40
C ALA A 75 -8.83 -0.42 -7.40
N THR A 76 -9.67 0.54 -7.01
CA THR A 76 -10.92 0.34 -6.28
C THR A 76 -12.08 0.97 -7.04
N GLY A 77 -13.28 0.41 -6.87
CA GLY A 77 -14.51 1.04 -7.35
C GLY A 77 -14.91 2.30 -6.58
N LEU A 78 -14.26 2.56 -5.43
CA LEU A 78 -14.55 3.74 -4.61
C LEU A 78 -14.11 5.03 -5.32
N PRO A 79 -14.95 6.08 -5.35
CA PRO A 79 -14.52 7.40 -5.77
C PRO A 79 -13.53 7.97 -4.73
N LEU A 80 -12.60 8.83 -5.18
CA LEU A 80 -11.55 9.38 -4.31
C LEU A 80 -12.11 10.05 -3.05
N SER A 81 -13.25 10.73 -3.16
CA SER A 81 -13.92 11.39 -2.03
C SER A 81 -14.43 10.45 -0.95
N GLU A 82 -14.56 9.15 -1.25
CA GLU A 82 -15.01 8.13 -0.31
C GLU A 82 -13.85 7.35 0.31
N ILE A 83 -12.61 7.56 -0.15
CA ILE A 83 -11.41 6.93 0.43
C ILE A 83 -10.98 7.72 1.66
N ALA A 84 -10.98 7.07 2.84
CA ALA A 84 -10.52 7.67 4.08
C ALA A 84 -9.03 7.39 4.36
N SER A 85 -8.57 6.19 4.03
CA SER A 85 -7.17 5.80 4.19
C SER A 85 -6.80 4.62 3.32
N VAL A 86 -5.50 4.42 3.17
CA VAL A 86 -4.90 3.23 2.61
C VAL A 86 -3.89 2.64 3.57
N GLU A 87 -3.81 1.32 3.60
CA GLU A 87 -2.84 0.56 4.38
C GLU A 87 -2.20 -0.51 3.52
N VAL A 88 -0.88 -0.61 3.56
CA VAL A 88 -0.20 -1.82 3.08
C VAL A 88 0.00 -2.73 4.26
N ARG A 89 -0.47 -3.97 4.14
CA ARG A 89 -0.28 -5.02 5.14
C ARG A 89 0.58 -6.14 4.58
N LEU A 90 1.28 -6.85 5.47
CA LEU A 90 1.92 -8.11 5.10
C LEU A 90 0.85 -9.11 4.69
N GLN A 91 1.09 -9.83 3.59
CA GLN A 91 0.22 -10.92 3.20
C GLN A 91 0.18 -11.98 4.32
N ASP A 92 -0.99 -12.59 4.52
CA ASP A 92 -1.23 -13.61 5.54
C ASP A 92 -1.07 -13.10 6.99
N SER A 93 -1.08 -11.78 7.19
CA SER A 93 -1.08 -11.10 8.49
C SER A 93 -1.90 -9.80 8.45
N ASP A 94 -2.35 -9.31 9.61
CA ASP A 94 -2.92 -7.97 9.76
C ASP A 94 -1.85 -6.90 10.11
N THR A 95 -0.56 -7.25 10.02
CA THR A 95 0.53 -6.31 10.28
C THR A 95 0.56 -5.21 9.22
N VAL A 96 0.17 -4.00 9.62
CA VAL A 96 0.30 -2.78 8.83
C VAL A 96 1.77 -2.34 8.77
N VAL A 97 2.27 -2.07 7.56
CA VAL A 97 3.65 -1.63 7.33
C VAL A 97 3.74 -0.24 6.73
N LEU A 98 2.71 0.19 5.98
CA LEU A 98 2.59 1.54 5.44
C LEU A 98 1.16 2.03 5.66
N THR A 99 1.01 3.32 5.94
CA THR A 99 -0.29 4.00 6.00
C THR A 99 -0.29 5.31 5.21
N GLY A 100 -1.46 5.69 4.69
CA GLY A 100 -1.64 6.94 3.96
C GLY A 100 -3.10 7.40 3.93
N HIS A 101 -3.30 8.66 3.55
CA HIS A 101 -4.60 9.31 3.41
C HIS A 101 -4.59 10.18 2.15
N PRO A 102 -5.62 10.16 1.30
CA PRO A 102 -5.69 10.99 0.09
C PRO A 102 -5.36 12.47 0.26
#